data_AF-A0A970F7E0-F1
#
_entry.id   AF-A0A970F7E0-F1
#
_cell.length_a   1.000
_cell.length_b   1.000
_cell.length_c   1.000
_cell.angle_alpha   90.00
_cell.angle_beta   90.00
_cell.angle_gamma   90.00
#
_symmetry.space_group_name_H-M   'P 1'
#
loop_
_entity.id
_entity.type
_entity.pdbx_description
1 polymer ?
#
loop_
_entity_poly.entity_id
_entity_poly.type
_entity_poly.pdbx_seq_one_letter_code
_entity_poly.pdbx_strand_id
1 'polypeptide(L)'
;MLKDVIREQRRLIAEVHGDPDAVPQVFIPYKEIGYLYNNGLKDFIDEKVILMWAEDNFGYIRKVPNELERKRPGGTGIYYHQSYWGKPKSYLWLNSIQLELMIGQLKRAYSTGAKDYWILNVGDIKLGEIGLECFAKLAWDIDSLHEATLKEDF
;
A
#
# COMPACT_ATOMS: atom_id res chain seq x y z
N MET A 1 -1.18 -22.74 9.73
CA MET A 1 0.14 -22.09 9.66
C MET A 1 0.01 -20.57 9.71
N LEU A 2 -0.30 -19.84 8.63
CA LEU A 2 -0.31 -18.36 8.68
C LEU A 2 -1.37 -17.76 9.61
N LYS A 3 -2.58 -18.34 9.66
CA LYS A 3 -3.61 -17.97 10.65
C LYS A 3 -3.14 -18.10 12.10
N ASP A 4 -2.28 -19.08 12.38
CA ASP A 4 -1.77 -19.35 13.73
C ASP A 4 -0.67 -18.34 14.07
N VAL A 5 0.17 -17.96 13.09
CA VAL A 5 1.15 -16.87 13.22
C VAL A 5 0.45 -15.54 13.53
N ILE A 6 -0.61 -15.18 12.81
CA ILE A 6 -1.36 -13.93 13.04
C ILE A 6 -1.96 -13.89 14.45
N ARG A 7 -2.54 -15.01 14.90
CA ARG A 7 -3.07 -15.13 16.27
C ARG A 7 -1.98 -14.98 17.31
N GLU A 8 -0.84 -15.63 17.11
CA GLU A 8 0.27 -15.57 18.05
C GLU A 8 0.89 -14.16 18.12
N GLN A 9 1.01 -13.47 16.98
CA GLN A 9 1.44 -12.07 16.94
C GLN A 9 0.52 -11.18 17.77
N ARG A 10 -0.80 -11.30 17.62
CA ARG A 10 -1.77 -10.52 18.41
C ARG A 10 -1.75 -10.89 19.89
N ARG A 11 -1.56 -12.18 20.22
CA ARG A 11 -1.37 -12.64 21.62
C ARG A 11 -0.15 -11.98 22.25
N LEU A 12 0.99 -11.96 21.55
CA LEU A 12 2.22 -11.34 22.02
C LEU A 12 2.09 -9.83 22.19
N ILE A 13 1.39 -9.15 21.27
CA ILE A 13 1.09 -7.72 21.42
C ILE A 13 0.28 -7.46 22.69
N ALA A 14 -0.77 -8.25 22.94
CA ALA A 14 -1.58 -8.12 24.14
C ALA A 14 -0.77 -8.43 25.42
N GLU A 15 0.14 -9.40 25.38
CA GLU A 15 1.01 -9.74 26.52
C GLU A 15 1.96 -8.59 26.88
N VAL A 16 2.52 -7.90 25.88
CA VAL A 16 3.48 -6.81 26.09
C VAL A 16 2.80 -5.45 26.34
N HIS A 17 1.67 -5.19 25.68
CA HIS A 17 1.01 -3.87 25.66
C HIS A 17 -0.34 -3.84 26.37
N GLY A 18 -0.84 -4.97 26.88
CA GLY A 18 -2.09 -5.09 27.65
C GLY A 18 -3.35 -5.29 26.81
N ASP A 19 -3.32 -4.98 25.51
CA ASP A 19 -4.45 -5.15 24.58
C ASP A 19 -3.91 -5.48 23.16
N PRO A 20 -4.53 -6.41 22.40
CA PRO A 20 -4.05 -6.77 21.06
C PRO A 20 -4.14 -5.63 20.03
N ASP A 21 -4.90 -4.57 20.34
CA ASP A 21 -5.08 -3.37 19.51
C ASP A 21 -4.37 -2.14 20.11
N ALA A 22 -3.56 -2.30 21.16
CA ALA A 22 -2.81 -1.20 21.77
C ALA A 22 -1.78 -0.56 20.83
N VAL A 23 -1.42 -1.24 19.73
CA VAL A 23 -0.46 -0.75 18.73
C VAL A 23 -1.05 -0.84 17.31
N PRO A 24 -0.80 0.16 16.44
CA PRO A 24 -1.19 0.09 15.03
C PRO A 24 -0.54 -1.09 14.32
N GLN A 25 -1.34 -1.81 13.54
CA GLN A 25 -0.92 -3.00 12.81
C GLN A 25 -1.34 -2.88 11.35
N VAL A 26 -0.52 -3.45 10.47
CA VAL A 26 -0.80 -3.51 9.03
C VAL A 26 -0.65 -4.93 8.51
N PHE A 27 -1.58 -5.34 7.66
CA PHE A 27 -1.51 -6.60 6.93
C PHE A 27 -1.49 -6.33 5.43
N ILE A 28 -0.52 -6.92 4.74
CA ILE A 28 -0.31 -6.75 3.29
C ILE A 28 -0.52 -8.10 2.59
N PRO A 29 -1.65 -8.32 1.90
CA PRO A 29 -1.86 -9.52 1.09
C PRO A 29 -1.07 -9.46 -0.22
N TYR A 30 0.25 -9.46 -0.10
CA TYR A 30 1.19 -9.31 -1.21
C TYR A 30 1.50 -10.65 -1.88
N LYS A 31 1.65 -10.63 -3.21
CA LYS A 31 1.95 -11.81 -4.04
C LYS A 31 1.07 -13.02 -3.69
N GLU A 32 1.66 -14.15 -3.27
CA GLU A 32 0.97 -15.40 -2.91
C GLU A 32 0.02 -15.25 -1.73
N ILE A 33 0.28 -14.30 -0.83
CA ILE A 33 -0.60 -14.04 0.32
C ILE A 33 -1.95 -13.48 -0.16
N GLY A 34 -2.01 -12.82 -1.31
CA GLY A 34 -3.27 -12.40 -1.93
C GLY A 34 -4.19 -13.57 -2.27
N TYR A 35 -3.62 -14.68 -2.74
CA TYR A 35 -4.39 -15.91 -2.97
C TYR A 35 -4.92 -16.49 -1.66
N LEU A 36 -4.07 -16.58 -0.62
CA LEU A 36 -4.49 -17.07 0.69
C LEU A 36 -5.56 -16.18 1.34
N TYR A 37 -5.41 -14.86 1.22
CA TYR A 37 -6.37 -13.85 1.68
C TYR A 37 -7.76 -14.12 1.11
N ASN A 38 -7.86 -14.30 -0.21
CA ASN A 38 -9.13 -14.57 -0.87
C ASN A 38 -9.71 -15.95 -0.51
N ASN A 39 -8.87 -16.94 -0.18
CA ASN A 39 -9.26 -18.29 0.21
C ASN A 39 -9.46 -18.47 1.74
N GLY A 40 -9.94 -17.42 2.41
CA GLY A 40 -10.39 -17.50 3.81
C GLY A 40 -9.37 -17.05 4.85
N LEU A 41 -8.13 -16.70 4.49
CA LEU A 41 -7.20 -16.08 5.45
C LEU A 41 -7.73 -14.71 5.93
N LYS A 42 -8.48 -13.99 5.08
CA LYS A 42 -9.12 -12.71 5.41
C LYS A 42 -9.98 -12.78 6.69
N ASP A 43 -10.58 -13.93 6.98
CA ASP A 43 -11.48 -14.12 8.12
C ASP A 43 -10.72 -14.15 9.46
N PHE A 44 -9.39 -14.20 9.42
CA PHE A 44 -8.51 -14.14 10.59
C PHE A 44 -7.83 -12.76 10.75
N ILE A 45 -8.10 -11.81 9.86
CA ILE A 45 -7.55 -10.45 9.93
C ILE A 45 -8.55 -9.57 10.68
N ASP A 46 -8.19 -9.24 11.93
CA ASP A 46 -8.98 -8.37 12.81
C ASP A 46 -9.33 -7.05 12.12
N GLU A 47 -10.56 -6.57 12.30
CA GLU A 47 -11.12 -5.38 11.64
C GLU A 47 -10.33 -4.09 11.90
N LYS A 48 -9.61 -4.00 13.02
CA LYS A 48 -8.78 -2.84 13.37
C LYS A 48 -7.38 -2.86 12.75
N VAL A 49 -6.99 -3.96 12.10
CA VAL A 49 -5.73 -4.04 11.34
C VAL A 49 -5.91 -3.35 9.99
N ILE A 50 -4.99 -2.43 9.67
CA ILE A 50 -4.93 -1.74 8.38
C ILE A 50 -4.72 -2.78 7.28
N LEU A 51 -5.58 -2.75 6.27
CA LEU A 51 -5.43 -3.63 5.11
C LEU A 51 -4.78 -2.85 3.96
N MET A 52 -3.50 -3.14 3.69
CA MET A 52 -2.71 -2.40 2.72
C MET A 52 -2.56 -3.18 1.42
N TRP A 53 -3.07 -2.62 0.31
CA TRP A 53 -3.01 -3.25 -1.00
C TRP A 53 -1.73 -2.91 -1.73
N ALA A 54 -1.14 -3.90 -2.39
CA ALA A 54 0.03 -3.69 -3.21
C ALA A 54 -0.34 -3.66 -4.70
N GLU A 55 0.39 -2.86 -5.46
CA GLU A 55 0.40 -2.95 -6.91
C GLU A 55 1.11 -4.23 -7.42
N ASP A 56 1.30 -4.35 -8.73
CA ASP A 56 1.79 -5.55 -9.42
C ASP A 56 3.31 -5.62 -9.55
N ASN A 57 4.00 -4.74 -8.83
CA ASN A 57 5.42 -4.40 -8.90
C ASN A 57 5.84 -3.58 -10.11
N PHE A 58 4.91 -3.11 -10.94
CA PHE A 58 5.18 -2.31 -12.14
C PHE A 58 4.27 -1.08 -12.24
N GLY A 59 3.64 -0.70 -11.13
CA GLY A 59 2.81 0.49 -10.95
C GLY A 59 1.31 0.23 -11.03
N TYR A 60 0.84 -0.97 -11.39
CA TYR A 60 -0.59 -1.21 -11.55
C TYR A 60 -1.23 -1.78 -10.29
N ILE A 61 -2.12 -1.01 -9.67
CA ILE A 61 -2.82 -1.44 -8.45
C ILE A 61 -3.73 -2.63 -8.77
N ARG A 62 -3.35 -3.79 -8.23
CA ARG A 62 -4.00 -5.10 -8.49
C ARG A 62 -5.39 -5.20 -7.88
N LYS A 63 -5.56 -4.63 -6.68
CA LYS A 63 -6.82 -4.65 -5.95
C LYS A 63 -6.99 -3.33 -5.21
N VAL A 64 -8.23 -2.87 -5.18
CA VAL A 64 -8.70 -1.78 -4.35
C VAL A 64 -9.74 -2.31 -3.37
N PRO A 65 -9.98 -1.62 -2.23
CA PRO A 65 -10.96 -2.06 -1.25
C PRO A 65 -12.36 -2.23 -1.87
N ASN A 66 -13.00 -3.37 -1.59
CA ASN A 66 -14.42 -3.53 -1.85
C ASN A 66 -15.28 -2.79 -0.82
N GLU A 67 -16.61 -2.80 -0.97
CA GLU A 67 -17.51 -2.03 -0.10
C GLU A 67 -17.44 -2.36 1.39
N LEU A 68 -17.17 -3.63 1.72
CA LEU A 68 -17.01 -4.08 3.10
C LEU A 68 -15.64 -3.69 3.63
N GLU A 69 -14.60 -3.88 2.82
CA GLU A 69 -13.22 -3.52 3.17
C GLU A 69 -13.08 -2.01 3.42
N ARG A 70 -13.82 -1.16 2.68
CA ARG A 70 -13.87 0.30 2.89
C ARG A 70 -14.46 0.72 4.25
N LYS A 71 -15.28 -0.13 4.87
CA LYS A 71 -15.95 0.16 6.15
C LYS A 71 -15.15 -0.32 7.35
N ARG A 72 -14.02 -0.99 7.13
CA ARG A 72 -13.19 -1.52 8.22
C ARG A 72 -12.63 -0.35 9.06
N PRO A 73 -12.73 -0.41 10.39
CA PRO A 73 -12.22 0.64 11.28
C PRO A 73 -10.70 0.79 11.20
N GLY A 74 -9.97 -0.29 10.88
CA GLY A 74 -8.54 -0.22 10.62
C GLY A 74 -8.16 0.53 9.35
N GLY A 75 -9.12 0.85 8.47
CA GLY A 75 -8.84 1.56 7.22
C GLY A 75 -8.08 0.71 6.20
N THR A 76 -7.72 1.36 5.10
CA THR A 76 -7.03 0.71 3.97
C THR A 76 -5.93 1.59 3.39
N GLY A 77 -4.90 0.94 2.85
CA GLY A 77 -3.68 1.60 2.42
C GLY A 77 -3.14 1.09 1.08
N ILE A 78 -2.04 1.70 0.62
CA ILE A 78 -1.33 1.33 -0.60
C ILE A 78 0.16 1.12 -0.33
N TYR A 79 0.69 0.01 -0.82
CA TYR A 79 2.12 -0.22 -1.00
C TYR A 79 2.45 -0.15 -2.49
N TYR A 80 3.26 0.84 -2.87
CA TYR A 80 3.60 1.15 -4.26
C TYR A 80 5.10 0.96 -4.53
N HIS A 81 5.48 0.64 -5.77
CA HIS A 81 6.89 0.49 -6.15
C HIS A 81 7.32 1.53 -7.18
N GLN A 82 8.44 2.20 -6.89
CA GLN A 82 9.25 2.97 -7.84
C GLN A 82 10.58 2.27 -8.15
N SER A 83 10.95 1.28 -7.34
CA SER A 83 12.03 0.34 -7.61
C SER A 83 11.57 -1.07 -7.27
N TYR A 84 11.99 -2.06 -8.04
CA TYR A 84 11.63 -3.46 -7.75
C TYR A 84 12.74 -4.43 -8.14
N TRP A 85 13.06 -5.31 -7.19
CA TRP A 85 13.93 -6.46 -7.40
C TRP A 85 13.10 -7.74 -7.49
N GLY A 86 12.91 -8.26 -8.71
CA GLY A 86 12.14 -9.48 -8.90
C GLY A 86 11.75 -9.79 -10.35
N LYS A 87 10.79 -10.70 -10.48
CA LYS A 87 10.28 -11.19 -11.78
C LYS A 87 9.16 -10.30 -12.33
N PRO A 88 8.98 -10.24 -13.66
CA PRO A 88 9.81 -10.87 -14.69
C PRO A 88 11.16 -10.19 -14.92
N LYS A 89 11.28 -8.90 -14.59
CA LYS A 89 12.53 -8.15 -14.65
C LYS A 89 12.60 -7.15 -13.51
N SER A 90 13.80 -6.98 -12.97
CA SER A 90 14.09 -5.95 -11.98
C SER A 90 14.32 -4.60 -12.67
N TYR A 91 13.96 -3.51 -11.99
CA TYR A 91 14.31 -2.14 -12.36
C TYR A 91 14.83 -1.42 -11.12
N LEU A 92 16.15 -1.29 -11.03
CA LEU A 92 16.86 -0.87 -9.82
C LEU A 92 17.69 0.39 -10.00
N TRP A 93 17.98 0.79 -11.24
CA TRP A 93 19.04 1.75 -11.49
C TRP A 93 18.54 3.19 -11.67
N LEU A 94 17.69 3.43 -12.67
CA LEU A 94 17.08 4.73 -12.93
C LEU A 94 15.58 4.65 -12.63
N ASN A 95 14.97 5.78 -12.25
CA ASN A 95 13.52 5.84 -12.17
C ASN A 95 12.91 5.59 -13.56
N SER A 96 12.07 4.56 -13.64
CA SER A 96 11.41 4.14 -14.88
C SER A 96 9.89 4.13 -14.78
N ILE A 97 9.32 4.65 -13.68
CA ILE A 97 7.87 4.78 -13.51
C ILE A 97 7.43 6.14 -14.02
N GLN A 98 6.47 6.15 -14.95
CA GLN A 98 5.85 7.37 -15.46
C GLN A 98 5.01 8.04 -14.38
N LEU A 99 5.11 9.37 -14.25
CA LEU A 99 4.40 10.12 -13.22
C LEU A 99 2.89 10.04 -13.42
N GLU A 100 2.41 10.14 -14.66
CA GLU A 100 0.97 10.08 -14.96
C GLU A 100 0.37 8.72 -14.58
N LEU A 101 1.14 7.63 -14.73
CA LEU A 101 0.73 6.31 -14.26
C LEU A 101 0.57 6.30 -12.74
N MET A 102 1.58 6.80 -12.01
CA MET A 102 1.52 6.89 -10.56
C MET A 102 0.34 7.73 -10.08
N ILE A 103 0.16 8.93 -10.65
CA ILE A 103 -0.94 9.84 -10.32
C ILE A 103 -2.30 9.16 -10.56
N GLY A 104 -2.50 8.57 -11.73
CA GLY A 104 -3.76 7.92 -12.08
C GLY A 104 -4.09 6.73 -11.15
N GLN A 105 -3.08 5.93 -10.81
CA GLN A 105 -3.27 4.76 -9.93
C GLN A 105 -3.55 5.19 -8.49
N LEU A 106 -2.81 6.15 -7.95
CA LEU A 106 -3.01 6.65 -6.59
C LEU A 106 -4.34 7.40 -6.42
N LYS A 107 -4.74 8.23 -7.40
CA LYS A 107 -6.07 8.86 -7.40
C LYS A 107 -7.20 7.83 -7.46
N ARG A 108 -7.04 6.77 -8.27
CA ARG A 108 -7.98 5.63 -8.29
C ARG A 108 -8.02 4.90 -6.94
N ALA A 109 -6.89 4.71 -6.29
CA ALA A 109 -6.82 4.06 -4.98
C ALA A 109 -7.54 4.89 -3.91
N TYR A 110 -7.29 6.19 -3.90
CA TYR A 110 -7.92 7.14 -2.99
C TYR A 110 -9.44 7.17 -3.17
N SER A 111 -9.93 7.31 -4.40
CA SER A 111 -11.38 7.37 -4.69
C SER A 111 -12.12 6.08 -4.37
N THR A 112 -11.38 4.95 -4.30
CA THR A 112 -11.90 3.64 -3.90
C THR A 112 -11.68 3.32 -2.41
N GLY A 113 -11.24 4.30 -1.63
CA GLY A 113 -11.21 4.26 -0.16
C GLY A 113 -9.86 3.88 0.45
N ALA A 114 -8.83 3.57 -0.34
CA ALA A 114 -7.48 3.31 0.17
C ALA A 114 -6.75 4.62 0.44
N LYS A 115 -7.05 5.26 1.58
CA LYS A 115 -6.62 6.63 1.91
C LYS A 115 -5.86 6.76 3.23
N ASP A 116 -5.79 5.70 4.03
CA ASP A 116 -5.36 5.81 5.43
C ASP A 116 -3.84 5.63 5.61
N TYR A 117 -3.19 4.83 4.75
CA TYR A 117 -1.76 4.56 4.89
C TYR A 117 -1.05 4.21 3.58
N TRP A 118 -0.12 5.05 3.13
CA TRP A 118 0.59 4.88 1.87
C TRP A 118 2.10 4.74 2.08
N ILE A 119 2.71 3.74 1.45
CA ILE A 119 4.16 3.49 1.46
C ILE A 119 4.65 3.35 0.02
N LEU A 120 5.76 4.02 -0.29
CA LEU A 120 6.49 3.89 -1.54
C LEU A 120 7.82 3.18 -1.34
N ASN A 121 8.07 2.12 -2.12
CA ASN A 121 9.40 1.57 -2.29
C ASN A 121 10.18 2.40 -3.31
N VAL A 122 11.15 3.16 -2.82
CA VAL A 122 12.01 4.06 -3.62
C VAL A 122 13.39 3.48 -3.96
N GLY A 123 13.65 2.20 -3.63
CA GLY A 123 14.97 1.60 -3.80
C GLY A 123 16.06 2.40 -3.05
N ASP A 124 17.12 2.76 -3.76
CA ASP A 124 18.27 3.52 -3.22
C ASP A 124 18.00 5.04 -3.06
N ILE A 125 16.74 5.48 -3.16
CA ILE A 125 16.28 6.88 -3.05
C ILE A 125 16.70 7.76 -4.23
N LYS A 126 18.00 7.89 -4.53
CA LYS A 126 18.52 8.58 -5.72
C LYS A 126 18.62 7.57 -6.86
N LEU A 127 18.18 7.80 -8.11
CA LEU A 127 17.65 8.99 -8.79
C LEU A 127 16.11 8.99 -8.84
N GLY A 128 15.45 8.83 -7.70
CA GLY A 128 14.00 8.69 -7.57
C GLY A 128 13.25 9.90 -7.00
N GLU A 129 13.91 11.04 -6.84
CA GLU A 129 13.41 12.20 -6.09
C GLU A 129 12.10 12.75 -6.64
N ILE A 130 11.98 12.86 -7.97
CA ILE A 130 10.77 13.37 -8.64
C ILE A 130 9.56 12.46 -8.36
N GLY A 131 9.74 11.14 -8.47
CA GLY A 131 8.67 10.19 -8.19
C GLY A 131 8.28 10.16 -6.71
N LEU A 132 9.27 10.29 -5.81
CA LEU A 132 9.03 10.40 -4.38
C LEU A 132 8.27 11.69 -4.03
N GLU A 133 8.63 12.83 -4.62
CA GLU A 133 7.92 14.10 -4.42
C GLU A 133 6.49 14.01 -4.94
N CYS A 134 6.28 13.48 -6.14
CA CYS A 134 4.95 13.23 -6.70
C CYS A 134 4.09 12.39 -5.76
N PHE A 135 4.63 11.27 -5.26
CA PHE A 135 3.95 10.40 -4.30
C PHE A 135 3.60 11.13 -3.01
N ALA A 136 4.56 11.87 -2.44
CA ALA A 136 4.38 12.60 -1.18
C ALA A 136 3.34 13.73 -1.31
N LYS A 137 3.35 14.48 -2.43
CA LYS A 137 2.35 15.52 -2.72
C LYS A 137 0.94 14.92 -2.77
N LEU A 138 0.74 13.80 -3.47
CA LEU A 138 -0.56 13.12 -3.53
C LEU A 138 -0.99 12.50 -2.20
N ALA A 139 -0.04 11.97 -1.42
CA ALA A 139 -0.32 11.41 -0.10
C ALA A 139 -0.76 12.49 0.90
N TRP A 140 -0.21 13.71 0.76
CA TRP A 140 -0.58 14.86 1.57
C TRP A 140 -1.91 15.49 1.14
N ASP A 141 -2.05 15.74 -0.16
CA ASP A 141 -3.25 16.32 -0.78
C ASP A 141 -3.48 15.68 -2.15
N ILE A 142 -4.57 14.90 -2.25
CA ILE A 142 -4.91 14.14 -3.44
C ILE A 142 -5.20 15.03 -4.67
N ASP A 143 -5.59 16.28 -4.45
CA ASP A 143 -5.98 17.22 -5.50
C ASP A 143 -4.84 18.17 -5.92
N SER A 144 -3.69 18.10 -5.25
CA SER A 144 -2.51 18.96 -5.51
C SER A 144 -1.96 18.85 -6.93
N LEU A 145 -1.98 17.65 -7.53
CA LEU A 145 -1.47 17.40 -8.88
C LEU A 145 -2.60 17.25 -9.91
N HIS A 146 -2.66 18.17 -10.86
CA HIS A 146 -3.58 18.16 -12.01
C HIS A 146 -2.86 18.74 -13.24
N GLU A 147 -3.51 18.72 -14.40
CA GLU A 147 -2.86 19.02 -15.69
C GLU A 147 -2.09 20.36 -15.71
N ALA A 148 -2.58 21.38 -15.00
CA ALA A 148 -1.92 22.68 -14.89
C ALA A 148 -0.66 22.60 -14.01
N THR A 149 -0.75 22.00 -12.82
CA THR A 149 0.37 21.95 -11.86
C THR A 149 1.48 20.99 -12.30
N LEU A 150 1.16 19.95 -13.06
CA LEU A 150 2.16 19.00 -13.56
C LEU A 150 3.21 19.63 -14.49
N LYS A 151 2.86 20.69 -15.23
CA LYS A 151 3.80 21.39 -16.12
C LYS A 151 4.69 22.39 -15.40
N GLU A 152 4.29 22.81 -14.21
CA GLU A 152 5.02 23.81 -13.41
C GLU A 152 5.95 23.14 -12.39
N ASP A 153 5.52 22.01 -11.84
CA ASP A 153 6.25 21.29 -10.79
C ASP A 153 7.34 20.32 -11.32
N PHE A 154 7.27 19.88 -12.59
CA PHE A 154 8.14 18.84 -13.16
C PHE A 154 8.60 19.12 -14.59
#